data_AF-A0A1H0DQ61-F1
#
_entry.id   AF-A0A1H0DQ61-F1
#
_cell.length_a   1.000
_cell.length_b   1.000
_cell.length_c   1.000
_cell.angle_alpha   90.00
_cell.angle_beta   90.00
_cell.angle_gamma   90.00
#
_symmetry.space_group_name_H-M   'P 1'
#
loop_
_entity.id
_entity.type
_entity.pdbx_description
1 polymer ?
#
loop_
_entity_poly.entity_id
_entity_poly.type
_entity_poly.pdbx_seq_one_letter_code
_entity_poly.pdbx_strand_id
1 'polypeptide(L)'
;MRVLTAEDEQAVERLTLQLLHDAYCDLAAVLRGAQPQAAAAILGAMEQRVTDVLGRICRQGLEGPASVAIAIAVGERIGAIMDQAHGRDGQTVLAA
;
A
#
# COMPACT_ATOMS: atom_id res chain seq x y z
N MET A 1 11.22 4.17 -29.66
CA MET A 1 11.07 4.06 -28.19
C MET A 1 12.47 3.90 -27.63
N ARG A 2 12.92 4.78 -26.72
CA ARG A 2 14.25 4.69 -26.11
C ARG A 2 14.21 3.58 -25.05
N VAL A 3 15.19 2.69 -25.04
CA VAL A 3 15.30 1.64 -24.02
C VAL A 3 15.68 2.30 -22.69
N LEU A 4 14.96 1.94 -21.63
CA LEU A 4 15.21 2.44 -20.29
C LEU A 4 16.47 1.79 -19.71
N THR A 5 17.25 2.55 -18.94
CA THR A 5 18.33 2.00 -18.13
C THR A 5 17.77 1.33 -16.87
N ALA A 6 18.57 0.55 -16.16
CA ALA A 6 18.16 -0.02 -14.87
C ALA A 6 17.78 1.05 -13.83
N GLU A 7 18.46 2.21 -13.85
CA GLU A 7 18.10 3.35 -13.01
C GLU A 7 16.74 3.94 -13.40
N ASP A 8 16.45 4.01 -14.70
CA ASP A 8 15.15 4.47 -15.19
C ASP A 8 14.04 3.48 -14.81
N GLU A 9 14.28 2.17 -14.88
CA GLU A 9 13.32 1.15 -14.44
C GLU A 9 13.00 1.27 -12.94
N GLN A 10 14.03 1.45 -12.10
CA GLN A 10 13.83 1.69 -10.67
C GLN A 10 13.07 3.01 -10.42
N ALA A 11 13.34 4.05 -11.21
CA ALA A 11 12.60 5.30 -11.14
C ALA A 11 11.13 5.10 -11.53
N VAL A 12 10.83 4.29 -12.55
CA VAL A 12 9.47 3.95 -12.95
C VAL A 12 8.74 3.22 -11.82
N GLU A 13 9.35 2.23 -11.17
CA GLU A 13 8.75 1.53 -10.03
C GLU A 13 8.44 2.49 -8.87
N ARG A 14 9.41 3.33 -8.50
CA ARG A 14 9.25 4.31 -7.43
C ARG A 14 8.14 5.32 -7.75
N LEU A 15 8.12 5.87 -8.96
CA LEU A 15 7.11 6.84 -9.37
C LEU A 15 5.73 6.21 -9.51
N THR A 16 5.65 4.98 -10.01
CA THR A 16 4.38 4.23 -10.08
C THR A 16 3.80 4.04 -8.69
N LEU A 17 4.63 3.63 -7.71
CA LEU A 17 4.17 3.49 -6.33
C LEU A 17 3.74 4.84 -5.72
N GLN A 18 4.49 5.91 -5.97
CA GLN A 18 4.15 7.25 -5.50
C GLN A 18 2.79 7.70 -6.05
N LEU A 19 2.56 7.55 -7.35
CA LEU A 19 1.30 7.97 -7.97
C LEU A 19 0.11 7.15 -7.48
N LEU A 20 0.30 5.84 -7.23
CA LEU A 20 -0.73 4.99 -6.62
C LEU A 20 -1.02 5.41 -5.18
N HIS A 21 0.00 5.75 -4.41
CA HIS A 21 -0.15 6.32 -3.06
C HIS A 21 -0.99 7.61 -3.10
N ASP A 22 -0.61 8.56 -3.95
CA ASP A 22 -1.27 9.87 -4.04
C ASP A 22 -2.73 9.71 -4.45
N ALA A 23 -3.01 8.90 -5.48
CA ALA A 23 -4.36 8.61 -5.94
C ALA A 23 -5.23 7.93 -4.88
N TYR A 24 -4.65 7.03 -4.08
CA TYR A 24 -5.36 6.37 -3.00
C TYR A 24 -5.69 7.33 -1.85
N CYS A 25 -4.73 8.19 -1.47
CA CYS A 25 -4.94 9.24 -0.48
C CYS A 25 -6.02 10.25 -0.91
N ASP A 26 -5.97 10.71 -2.16
CA ASP A 26 -6.98 11.61 -2.73
C ASP A 26 -8.37 10.97 -2.73
N LEU A 27 -8.47 9.70 -3.16
CA LEU A 27 -9.71 8.94 -3.13
C LEU A 27 -10.26 8.83 -1.70
N ALA A 28 -9.41 8.50 -0.73
CA ALA A 28 -9.80 8.37 0.66
C ALA A 28 -10.30 9.71 1.23
N ALA A 29 -9.66 10.83 0.88
CA ALA A 29 -10.07 12.17 1.27
C ALA A 29 -11.44 12.55 0.67
N VAL A 30 -11.65 12.30 -0.63
CA VAL A 30 -12.93 12.55 -1.31
C VAL A 30 -14.06 11.71 -0.70
N LEU A 31 -13.82 10.41 -0.50
CA LEU A 31 -14.82 9.51 0.08
C LEU A 31 -15.20 9.92 1.50
N ARG A 32 -14.24 10.32 2.33
CA ARG A 32 -14.54 10.83 3.68
C ARG A 32 -15.34 12.12 3.65
N GLY A 33 -15.04 13.04 2.73
CA GLY A 33 -15.78 14.29 2.59
C GLY A 33 -17.23 14.08 2.15
N ALA A 34 -17.48 13.07 1.32
CA ALA A 34 -18.82 12.77 0.81
C ALA A 34 -19.64 11.84 1.73
N GLN A 35 -19.06 10.70 2.13
CA GLN A 35 -19.75 9.63 2.87
C GLN A 35 -18.78 8.84 3.78
N PRO A 36 -18.59 9.26 5.05
CA PRO A 36 -17.61 8.67 5.96
C PRO A 36 -17.78 7.16 6.23
N GLN A 37 -19.03 6.68 6.34
CA GLN A 37 -19.30 5.25 6.55
C GLN A 37 -18.95 4.40 5.33
N ALA A 38 -19.25 4.90 4.13
CA ALA A 38 -18.89 4.22 2.88
C ALA A 38 -17.36 4.21 2.70
N ALA A 39 -16.69 5.31 3.05
CA ALA A 39 -15.23 5.40 3.04
C ALA A 39 -14.59 4.31 3.92
N ALA A 40 -15.06 4.16 5.16
CA ALA A 40 -14.53 3.15 6.08
C ALA A 40 -14.72 1.72 5.53
N ALA A 41 -15.89 1.41 4.97
CA ALA A 41 -16.17 0.10 4.38
C ALA A 41 -15.28 -0.20 3.16
N ILE A 42 -15.11 0.78 2.27
CA ILE A 42 -14.28 0.63 1.06
C ILE A 42 -12.81 0.45 1.45
N LEU A 43 -12.29 1.32 2.33
CA LEU A 43 -10.89 1.27 2.73
C LEU A 43 -10.57 -0.04 3.49
N GLY A 44 -11.47 -0.50 4.36
CA GLY A 44 -11.35 -1.80 5.03
C GLY A 44 -11.37 -2.98 4.06
N ALA A 45 -12.19 -2.93 3.00
CA ALA A 45 -12.18 -3.97 1.96
C ALA A 45 -10.85 -4.00 1.17
N MET A 46 -10.21 -2.84 0.98
CA MET A 46 -8.88 -2.74 0.35
C MET A 46 -7.78 -3.30 1.27
N GLU A 47 -7.81 -2.97 2.56
CA GLU A 47 -6.91 -3.56 3.59
C GLU A 47 -7.00 -5.10 3.59
N GLN A 48 -8.21 -5.64 3.60
CA GLN A 48 -8.43 -7.09 3.59
C GLN A 48 -7.87 -7.75 2.33
N ARG A 49 -8.08 -7.12 1.16
CA ARG A 49 -7.55 -7.65 -0.11
C ARG A 49 -6.02 -7.70 -0.11
N VAL A 50 -5.35 -6.68 0.44
CA VAL A 50 -3.89 -6.68 0.55
C VAL A 50 -3.42 -7.82 1.46
N THR A 51 -4.07 -7.98 2.61
CA THR A 51 -3.80 -9.08 3.55
C THR A 51 -3.93 -10.45 2.89
N ASP A 52 -5.00 -10.65 2.11
CA ASP A 52 -5.24 -11.91 1.41
C ASP A 52 -4.17 -12.21 0.35
N VAL A 53 -3.70 -11.19 -0.38
CA VAL A 53 -2.65 -11.31 -1.39
C VAL A 53 -1.31 -11.62 -0.73
N LEU A 54 -0.92 -10.89 0.31
CA LEU A 54 0.33 -11.15 1.05
C LEU A 54 0.32 -12.54 1.69
N GLY A 55 -0.80 -12.93 2.30
CA GLY A 55 -0.97 -14.27 2.83
C GLY A 55 -0.85 -15.36 1.77
N ARG A 56 -1.29 -15.08 0.53
CA ARG A 56 -1.10 -15.99 -0.60
C ARG A 56 0.36 -16.09 -1.03
N ILE A 57 1.07 -14.97 -1.13
CA ILE A 57 2.51 -14.94 -1.46
C ILE A 57 3.29 -15.79 -0.45
N CYS A 58 3.04 -15.60 0.85
CA CYS A 58 3.67 -16.39 1.91
C CYS A 58 3.36 -17.90 1.78
N ARG A 59 2.08 -18.26 1.63
CA ARG A 59 1.66 -19.67 1.59
C ARG A 59 2.14 -20.42 0.36
N GLN A 60 2.21 -19.73 -0.78
CA GLN A 60 2.55 -20.35 -2.07
C GLN A 60 4.04 -20.22 -2.41
N GLY A 61 4.80 -19.44 -1.64
CA GLY A 61 6.23 -19.24 -1.91
C GLY A 61 6.49 -18.58 -3.26
N LEU A 62 5.64 -17.63 -3.67
CA LEU A 62 5.67 -17.05 -5.03
C LEU A 62 6.99 -16.33 -5.36
N GLU A 63 7.70 -15.86 -4.33
CA GLU A 63 9.00 -15.19 -4.44
C GLU A 63 10.15 -16.09 -3.95
N GLY A 64 9.94 -17.40 -3.94
CA GLY A 64 10.92 -18.38 -3.47
C GLY A 64 11.18 -18.33 -1.95
N PRO A 65 12.39 -18.68 -1.48
CA PRO A 65 12.70 -18.77 -0.05
C PRO A 65 12.51 -17.47 0.73
N ALA A 66 12.55 -16.32 0.05
CA ALA A 66 12.40 -15.00 0.64
C ALA A 66 10.94 -14.53 0.75
N SER A 67 9.96 -15.32 0.29
CA SER A 67 8.55 -14.90 0.18
C SER A 67 7.96 -14.31 1.46
N VAL A 68 8.31 -14.86 2.63
CA VAL A 68 7.84 -14.34 3.92
C VAL A 68 8.43 -12.96 4.20
N ALA A 69 9.75 -12.80 4.04
CA ALA A 69 10.43 -11.52 4.26
C ALA A 69 9.93 -10.45 3.28
N ILE A 70 9.72 -10.81 2.01
CA ILE A 70 9.20 -9.92 0.98
C ILE A 70 7.76 -9.51 1.33
N ALA A 71 6.89 -10.45 1.69
CA ALA A 71 5.51 -10.14 2.05
C ALA A 71 5.40 -9.23 3.28
N ILE A 72 6.28 -9.42 4.28
CA ILE A 72 6.35 -8.52 5.44
C ILE A 72 6.76 -7.11 4.99
N ALA A 73 7.84 -6.97 4.23
CA ALA A 73 8.33 -5.66 3.76
C ALA A 73 7.29 -4.94 2.88
N VAL A 74 6.58 -5.67 2.02
CA VAL A 74 5.49 -5.11 1.22
C VAL A 74 4.31 -4.71 2.11
N GLY A 75 3.96 -5.53 3.10
CA GLY A 75 2.91 -5.25 4.08
C GLY A 75 3.17 -3.99 4.90
N GLU A 76 4.39 -3.81 5.41
CA GLU A 76 4.79 -2.59 6.12
C GLU A 76 4.64 -1.34 5.24
N ARG A 77 5.07 -1.43 3.98
CA ARG A 77 5.01 -0.30 3.06
C ARG A 77 3.57 0.06 2.66
N ILE A 78 2.72 -0.92 2.41
CA ILE A 78 1.31 -0.68 2.11
C ILE A 78 0.55 -0.22 3.36
N GLY A 79 0.85 -0.80 4.54
CA GLY A 79 0.26 -0.39 5.81
C GLY A 79 0.50 1.09 6.09
N ALA A 80 1.73 1.57 5.87
CA ALA A 80 2.04 3.00 5.97
C ALA A 80 1.14 3.85 5.07
N ILE A 81 1.00 3.50 3.78
CA ILE A 81 0.12 4.19 2.82
C ILE A 81 -1.34 4.23 3.33
N MET A 82 -1.83 3.12 3.87
CA MET A 82 -3.18 3.00 4.42
C MET A 82 -3.39 3.87 5.65
N ASP A 83 -2.40 3.95 6.54
CA ASP A 83 -2.48 4.82 7.72
C ASP A 83 -2.50 6.31 7.35
N GLN A 84 -1.68 6.73 6.38
CA GLN A 84 -1.71 8.12 5.87
C GLN A 84 -3.08 8.43 5.27
N ALA A 85 -3.57 7.52 4.42
CA ALA A 85 -4.85 7.68 3.77
C ALA A 85 -5.99 7.75 4.78
N HIS A 86 -5.95 7.02 5.90
CA HIS A 86 -6.94 7.09 6.97
C HIS A 86 -6.82 8.35 7.85
N GLY A 87 -5.76 9.15 7.70
CA GLY A 87 -5.45 10.27 8.60
C GLY A 87 -4.95 9.81 9.98
N ARG A 88 -4.41 8.59 10.07
CA ARG A 88 -3.82 8.02 11.30
C ARG A 88 -2.35 8.42 11.49
N ASP A 89 -1.75 9.07 10.49
CA ASP A 89 -0.41 9.65 10.55
C ASP A 89 -0.31 10.68 11.67
N GLY A 90 0.14 10.21 12.84
CA GLY A 90 0.28 11.01 14.06
C GLY A 90 -0.02 10.26 15.36
N GLN A 91 -0.70 9.11 15.33
CA GLN A 91 -1.04 8.36 16.55
C GLN A 91 0.01 7.30 16.96
N THR A 92 0.94 6.94 16.07
CA THR A 92 1.92 5.86 16.32
C THR A 92 3.20 6.35 17.03
N VAL A 93 3.38 7.65 17.30
CA VAL A 93 4.62 8.19 17.92
C VAL A 93 4.52 8.43 19.44
N LEU A 94 3.38 8.11 20.09
CA LEU A 94 3.18 8.38 21.53
C LEU A 94 2.92 7.16 22.41
N ALA A 95 3.24 5.96 21.93
CA ALA A 95 3.22 4.75 22.74
C ALA A 95 4.59 4.04 22.71
N ALA A 96 5.60 4.66 23.32
CA ALA A 96 6.85 4.04 23.73
C ALA A 96 7.26 4.58 25.10
#